data_AF-A0A0D7ACP4-F1
#
_entry.id   AF-A0A0D7ACP4-F1
#
_cell.length_a   1.000
_cell.length_b   1.000
_cell.length_c   1.000
_cell.angle_alpha   90.00
_cell.angle_beta   90.00
_cell.angle_gamma   90.00
#
_symmetry.space_group_name_H-M   'P 1'
#
loop_
_entity.id
_entity.type
_entity.pdbx_description
1 polymer ?
#
loop_
_entity_poly.entity_id
_entity_poly.type
_entity_poly.pdbx_seq_one_letter_code
_entity_poly.pdbx_strand_id
1 'polypeptide(L)'
;MEHILFACRTPGQAQVWKEVSFLFREKGISWRQPNLGEIIACATPEAAIRDERGKIKAGLTRFKKIVLTEASHLIWKLRCDRVIRDENEPLSEREIKNRWRATVTARLHLDASMTDRRRYNQKAIRPTDVINTWSGVLQDEVHLPRNWIRNARFLVGIAVKNVDDHG
;
A
#
# COMPACT_ATOMS: atom_id res chain seq x y z
N MET A 1 -16.15 -11.72 6.96
CA MET A 1 -14.99 -10.94 6.46
C MET A 1 -15.04 -10.78 4.94
N GLU A 2 -15.29 -11.85 4.18
CA GLU A 2 -15.40 -11.80 2.71
C GLU A 2 -16.43 -10.78 2.18
N HIS A 3 -17.66 -10.79 2.71
CA HIS A 3 -18.66 -9.78 2.34
C HIS A 3 -18.17 -8.34 2.57
N ILE A 4 -17.51 -8.08 3.70
CA ILE A 4 -17.00 -6.74 4.06
C ILE A 4 -15.92 -6.29 3.07
N LEU A 5 -15.01 -7.21 2.72
CA LEU A 5 -13.89 -6.90 1.84
C LEU A 5 -14.31 -6.72 0.38
N PHE A 6 -15.34 -7.43 -0.11
CA PHE A 6 -15.58 -7.50 -1.55
C PHE A 6 -17.00 -7.21 -2.01
N ALA A 7 -18.01 -7.34 -1.14
CA ALA A 7 -19.42 -7.28 -1.53
C ALA A 7 -20.23 -6.21 -0.78
N CYS A 8 -19.61 -5.52 0.19
CA CYS A 8 -20.29 -4.49 0.97
C CYS A 8 -20.70 -3.33 0.04
N ARG A 9 -21.98 -2.95 0.12
CA ARG A 9 -22.58 -1.89 -0.69
C ARG A 9 -22.36 -0.47 -0.13
N THR A 10 -21.96 -0.36 1.13
CA THR A 10 -21.63 0.93 1.72
C THR A 10 -20.30 1.44 1.14
N PRO A 11 -20.16 2.75 0.87
CA PRO A 11 -18.90 3.33 0.43
C PRO A 11 -17.76 2.98 1.41
N GLY A 12 -16.61 2.63 0.86
CA GLY A 12 -15.47 2.13 1.63
C GLY A 12 -14.63 1.16 0.80
N GLN A 13 -15.07 -0.10 0.72
CA GLN A 13 -14.32 -1.16 0.05
C GLN A 13 -14.06 -0.87 -1.43
N ALA A 14 -15.08 -0.43 -2.16
CA ALA A 14 -14.96 -0.16 -3.59
C ALA A 14 -13.97 0.97 -3.87
N GLN A 15 -13.98 2.02 -3.04
CA GLN A 15 -13.07 3.15 -3.19
C GLN A 15 -11.64 2.76 -2.84
N VAL A 16 -11.41 2.00 -1.76
CA VAL A 16 -10.07 1.50 -1.43
C VAL A 16 -9.53 0.61 -2.55
N TRP A 17 -10.33 -0.32 -3.10
CA TRP A 17 -9.88 -1.15 -4.21
C TRP A 17 -9.62 -0.38 -5.50
N LYS A 18 -10.35 0.71 -5.74
CA LYS A 18 -10.06 1.62 -6.85
C LYS A 18 -8.67 2.25 -6.69
N GLU A 19 -8.33 2.76 -5.52
CA GLU A 19 -6.99 3.31 -5.25
C GLU A 19 -5.88 2.24 -5.34
N VAL A 20 -6.14 1.02 -4.84
CA VAL A 20 -5.20 -0.11 -4.98
C VAL A 20 -4.96 -0.44 -6.45
N SER A 21 -6.03 -0.50 -7.25
CA SER A 21 -5.93 -0.80 -8.68
C SER A 21 -5.09 0.24 -9.43
N PHE A 22 -5.21 1.50 -9.02
CA PHE A 22 -4.42 2.60 -9.53
C PHE A 22 -2.94 2.45 -9.18
N LEU A 23 -2.60 2.19 -7.91
CA LEU A 23 -1.22 1.94 -7.50
C LEU A 23 -0.60 0.74 -8.20
N PHE A 24 -1.38 -0.31 -8.46
CA PHE A 24 -0.89 -1.48 -9.17
C PHE A 24 -0.57 -1.15 -10.63
N ARG A 25 -1.40 -0.34 -11.30
CA ARG A 25 -1.13 0.14 -12.66
C ARG A 25 0.14 0.98 -12.72
N GLU A 26 0.31 1.94 -11.81
CA GLU A 26 1.54 2.75 -11.71
C GLU A 26 2.78 1.88 -11.50
N LYS A 27 2.64 0.79 -10.74
CA LYS A 27 3.71 -0.17 -10.48
C LYS A 27 3.93 -1.19 -11.62
N GLY A 28 3.09 -1.20 -12.66
CA GLY A 28 3.11 -2.19 -13.73
C GLY A 28 2.71 -3.61 -13.30
N ILE A 29 1.87 -3.71 -12.27
CA ILE A 29 1.31 -4.97 -11.76
C ILE A 29 -0.10 -5.14 -12.33
N SER A 30 -0.39 -6.30 -12.93
CA SER A 30 -1.73 -6.63 -13.41
C SER A 30 -2.73 -6.63 -12.25
N TRP A 31 -3.78 -5.82 -12.35
CA TRP A 31 -4.82 -5.74 -11.34
C TRP A 31 -5.97 -6.71 -11.64
N ARG A 32 -6.30 -7.53 -10.64
CA ARG A 32 -7.54 -8.28 -10.51
C ARG A 32 -7.96 -8.17 -9.06
N GLN A 33 -9.23 -7.89 -8.79
CA GLN A 33 -9.72 -7.87 -7.42
C GLN A 33 -9.48 -9.26 -6.79
N PRO A 34 -8.72 -9.35 -5.68
CA PRO A 34 -8.41 -10.62 -5.06
C PRO A 34 -9.64 -11.20 -4.37
N ASN A 35 -9.66 -12.51 -4.13
CA ASN A 35 -10.59 -13.13 -3.19
C ASN A 35 -9.97 -13.27 -1.78
N LEU A 36 -10.76 -13.77 -0.81
CA LEU A 36 -10.30 -13.89 0.57
C LEU A 36 -9.08 -14.82 0.70
N GLY A 37 -9.07 -15.94 -0.02
CA GLY A 37 -7.96 -16.89 -0.03
C GLY A 37 -6.67 -16.26 -0.53
N GLU A 38 -6.74 -15.44 -1.58
CA GLU A 38 -5.59 -14.72 -2.13
C GLU A 38 -5.04 -13.65 -1.18
N ILE A 39 -5.90 -12.98 -0.40
CA ILE A 39 -5.45 -12.04 0.63
C ILE A 39 -4.73 -12.80 1.75
N ILE A 40 -5.28 -13.92 2.22
CA ILE A 40 -4.65 -14.74 3.27
C ILE A 40 -3.30 -15.31 2.78
N ALA A 41 -3.26 -15.79 1.54
CA ALA A 41 -2.07 -16.36 0.93
C ALA A 41 -1.09 -15.30 0.38
N CYS A 42 -1.39 -14.00 0.44
CA CYS A 42 -0.56 -12.97 -0.23
C CYS A 42 0.89 -12.90 0.29
N ALA A 43 1.13 -13.46 1.47
CA ALA A 43 2.43 -13.53 2.11
C ALA A 43 3.24 -14.79 1.79
N THR A 44 2.70 -15.73 1.01
CA THR A 44 3.35 -17.00 0.68
C THR A 44 4.21 -16.92 -0.58
N PRO A 45 5.19 -17.83 -0.77
CA PRO A 45 6.04 -17.86 -1.97
C PRO A 45 5.28 -18.09 -3.29
N GLU A 46 4.12 -18.74 -3.23
CA GLU A 46 3.26 -19.02 -4.38
C GLU A 46 2.58 -17.75 -4.89
N ALA A 47 2.32 -16.77 -4.03
CA ALA A 47 1.72 -15.49 -4.39
C ALA A 47 2.73 -14.47 -4.97
N ALA A 48 4.02 -14.84 -5.02
CA ALA A 48 5.10 -13.98 -5.48
C ALA A 48 5.03 -13.67 -6.98
N ILE A 49 5.33 -12.42 -7.33
CA ILE A 49 5.44 -12.00 -8.73
C ILE A 49 6.78 -12.49 -9.28
N ARG A 50 6.72 -13.21 -10.40
CA ARG A 50 7.89 -13.78 -11.08
C ARG A 50 8.10 -13.14 -12.45
N ASP A 51 9.35 -13.10 -12.90
CA ASP A 51 9.66 -12.78 -14.29
C ASP A 51 9.48 -14.00 -15.21
N GLU A 52 9.70 -13.80 -16.50
CA GLU A 52 9.60 -14.84 -17.54
C GLU A 52 10.56 -16.03 -17.31
N ARG A 53 11.62 -15.83 -16.51
CA ARG A 53 12.59 -16.85 -16.15
C ARG A 53 12.25 -17.54 -14.81
N GLY A 54 11.10 -17.22 -14.22
CA GLY A 54 10.63 -17.77 -12.95
C GLY A 54 11.27 -17.14 -11.70
N LYS A 55 12.12 -16.11 -11.85
CA LYS A 55 12.78 -15.44 -10.71
C LYS A 55 11.83 -14.47 -10.04
N ILE A 56 11.82 -14.47 -8.71
CA ILE A 56 10.96 -13.61 -7.91
C ILE A 56 11.40 -12.15 -8.05
N LYS A 57 10.47 -11.28 -8.47
CA LYS A 57 10.60 -9.82 -8.41
C LYS A 57 10.30 -9.37 -6.98
N ALA A 58 11.34 -9.38 -6.13
CA ALA A 58 11.19 -9.16 -4.69
C ALA A 58 10.52 -7.83 -4.32
N GLY A 59 10.90 -6.72 -4.97
CA GLY A 59 10.29 -5.40 -4.73
C GLY A 59 8.80 -5.35 -5.08
N LEU A 60 8.41 -5.90 -6.24
CA LEU A 60 6.99 -5.97 -6.65
C LEU A 60 6.19 -6.89 -5.73
N THR A 61 6.75 -8.04 -5.38
CA THR A 61 6.10 -9.00 -4.46
C THR A 61 5.88 -8.36 -3.09
N ARG A 62 6.91 -7.68 -2.55
CA ARG A 62 6.81 -6.98 -1.26
C ARG A 62 5.78 -5.86 -1.32
N PHE A 63 5.77 -5.07 -2.38
CA PHE A 63 4.78 -4.01 -2.60
C PHE A 63 3.35 -4.56 -2.66
N LYS A 64 3.11 -5.59 -3.49
CA LYS A 64 1.81 -6.27 -3.60
C LYS A 64 1.32 -6.75 -2.24
N LYS A 65 2.18 -7.45 -1.48
CA LYS A 65 1.86 -7.92 -0.13
C LYS A 65 1.44 -6.78 0.78
N ILE A 66 2.25 -5.73 0.88
CA ILE A 66 1.98 -4.57 1.74
C ILE A 66 0.63 -3.95 1.37
N VAL A 67 0.44 -3.57 0.11
CA VAL A 67 -0.75 -2.86 -0.35
C VAL A 67 -2.02 -3.69 -0.12
N LEU A 68 -2.00 -4.99 -0.44
CA LEU A 68 -3.15 -5.87 -0.21
C LEU A 68 -3.48 -5.99 1.29
N THR A 69 -2.47 -6.16 2.15
CA THR A 69 -2.70 -6.29 3.60
C THR A 69 -3.21 -4.99 4.22
N GLU A 70 -2.63 -3.84 3.86
CA GLU A 70 -3.08 -2.53 4.34
C GLU A 70 -4.49 -2.21 3.85
N ALA A 71 -4.81 -2.51 2.59
CA ALA A 71 -6.15 -2.30 2.03
C ALA A 71 -7.20 -3.13 2.78
N SER A 72 -6.90 -4.41 2.99
CA SER A 72 -7.80 -5.34 3.69
C SER A 72 -8.06 -4.89 5.12
N HIS A 73 -6.99 -4.51 5.83
CA HIS A 73 -7.08 -4.02 7.19
C HIS A 73 -7.84 -2.69 7.26
N LEU A 74 -7.58 -1.75 6.35
CA LEU A 74 -8.29 -0.48 6.29
C LEU A 74 -9.78 -0.69 6.03
N ILE A 75 -10.16 -1.53 5.07
CA ILE A 75 -11.57 -1.81 4.77
C ILE A 75 -12.29 -2.39 5.99
N TRP A 76 -11.65 -3.34 6.68
CA TRP A 76 -12.18 -3.88 7.93
C TRP A 76 -12.32 -2.79 8.99
N LYS A 77 -11.29 -1.93 9.15
CA LYS A 77 -11.30 -0.83 10.12
C LYS A 77 -12.40 0.19 9.82
N LEU A 78 -12.57 0.62 8.56
CA LEU A 78 -13.63 1.55 8.14
C LEU A 78 -15.03 1.00 8.47
N ARG A 79 -15.25 -0.31 8.28
CA ARG A 79 -16.50 -0.95 8.71
C ARG A 79 -16.67 -0.90 10.21
N CYS A 80 -15.62 -1.20 10.98
CA CYS A 80 -15.69 -1.21 12.45
C CYS A 80 -15.94 0.19 13.01
N ASP A 81 -15.23 1.21 12.52
CA ASP A 81 -15.45 2.61 12.91
C ASP A 81 -16.91 3.01 12.65
N ARG A 82 -17.41 2.76 11.43
CA ARG A 82 -18.81 3.04 11.08
C ARG A 82 -19.82 2.37 12.01
N VAL A 83 -19.70 1.06 12.21
CA VAL A 83 -20.70 0.26 12.93
C VAL A 83 -20.66 0.52 14.44
N ILE A 84 -19.48 0.82 15.00
CA ILE A 84 -19.28 0.91 16.45
C ILE A 84 -19.30 2.36 16.96
N ARG A 85 -18.80 3.32 16.16
CA ARG A 85 -18.56 4.69 16.60
C ARG A 85 -19.51 5.70 15.96
N ASP A 86 -19.81 5.53 14.68
CA ASP A 86 -20.46 6.57 13.88
C ASP A 86 -21.94 6.27 13.60
N GLU A 87 -22.63 5.52 14.47
CA GLU A 87 -24.06 5.20 14.35
C GLU A 87 -24.49 4.63 12.97
N ASN A 88 -23.56 3.95 12.29
CA ASN A 88 -23.70 3.41 10.95
C ASN A 88 -23.72 4.43 9.79
N GLU A 89 -23.29 5.68 10.03
CA GLU A 89 -23.16 6.73 9.01
C GLU A 89 -22.05 6.43 7.98
N PRO A 90 -22.32 6.52 6.68
CA PRO A 90 -21.32 6.27 5.65
C PRO A 90 -20.29 7.41 5.55
N LEU A 91 -19.01 7.03 5.46
CA LEU A 91 -17.93 7.98 5.19
C LEU A 91 -18.00 8.50 3.74
N SER A 92 -17.60 9.76 3.55
CA SER A 92 -17.45 10.35 2.22
C SER A 92 -16.30 9.68 1.44
N GLU A 93 -16.41 9.65 0.10
CA GLU A 93 -15.35 9.11 -0.76
C GLU A 93 -14.01 9.83 -0.53
N ARG A 94 -14.04 11.16 -0.40
CA ARG A 94 -12.85 11.98 -0.12
C ARG A 94 -12.17 11.54 1.17
N GLU A 95 -12.95 11.27 2.21
CA GLU A 95 -12.39 10.83 3.48
C GLU A 95 -11.78 9.42 3.38
N ILE A 96 -12.43 8.50 2.66
CA ILE A 96 -11.89 7.16 2.43
C ILE A 96 -10.56 7.24 1.66
N LYS A 97 -10.48 8.07 0.61
CA LYS A 97 -9.24 8.30 -0.15
C LYS A 97 -8.13 8.87 0.72
N ASN A 98 -8.43 9.89 1.53
CA ASN A 98 -7.47 10.49 2.44
C ASN A 98 -6.95 9.49 3.47
N ARG A 99 -7.85 8.69 4.06
CA ARG A 99 -7.47 7.61 5.00
C ARG A 99 -6.60 6.54 4.32
N TRP A 100 -6.90 6.18 3.06
CA TRP A 100 -6.06 5.27 2.29
C TRP A 100 -4.66 5.85 2.03
N ARG A 101 -4.57 7.07 1.48
CA ARG A 101 -3.29 7.74 1.20
C ARG A 101 -2.46 7.87 2.48
N ALA A 102 -3.08 8.25 3.59
CA ALA A 102 -2.43 8.33 4.89
C ALA A 102 -1.92 6.96 5.37
N THR A 103 -2.71 5.89 5.20
CA THR A 103 -2.33 4.52 5.60
C THR A 103 -1.09 4.05 4.83
N VAL A 104 -1.09 4.17 3.50
CA VAL A 104 0.02 3.70 2.67
C VAL A 104 1.27 4.58 2.84
N THR A 105 1.09 5.90 2.98
CA THR A 105 2.19 6.84 3.24
C THR A 105 2.81 6.60 4.61
N ALA A 106 2.02 6.33 5.65
CA ALA A 106 2.53 5.93 6.96
C ALA A 106 3.37 4.64 6.87
N ARG A 107 2.94 3.67 6.05
CA ARG A 107 3.69 2.43 5.83
C ARG A 107 5.01 2.66 5.08
N LEU A 108 5.03 3.55 4.10
CA LEU A 108 6.26 4.02 3.44
C LEU A 108 7.25 4.62 4.44
N HIS A 109 6.79 5.54 5.31
CA HIS A 109 7.66 6.14 6.33
C HIS A 109 8.18 5.11 7.33
N LEU A 110 7.32 4.16 7.76
CA LEU A 110 7.75 3.06 8.62
C LEU A 110 8.86 2.25 7.96
N ASP A 111 8.67 1.82 6.72
CA ASP A 111 9.69 1.08 5.96
C ASP A 111 11.00 1.86 5.84
N ALA A 112 10.93 3.16 5.52
CA ALA A 112 12.10 4.02 5.45
C ALA A 112 12.81 4.13 6.81
N SER A 113 12.07 4.30 7.91
CA SER A 113 12.63 4.37 9.27
C SER A 113 13.31 3.07 9.68
N MET A 114 12.77 1.92 9.24
CA MET A 114 13.33 0.60 9.52
C MET A 114 14.64 0.32 8.79
N THR A 115 15.12 1.23 7.94
CA THR A 115 16.46 1.14 7.33
C THR A 115 17.58 1.64 8.24
N ASP A 116 17.25 2.31 9.35
CA ASP A 116 18.23 2.82 10.30
C ASP A 116 18.96 1.69 11.03
N ARG A 117 20.20 1.42 10.60
CA ARG A 117 21.07 0.41 11.22
C ARG A 117 21.48 0.75 12.64
N ARG A 118 21.55 2.03 13.02
CA ARG A 118 21.89 2.41 14.40
C ARG A 118 20.76 1.99 15.35
N ARG A 119 19.51 2.17 14.91
CA ARG A 119 18.33 1.83 15.70
C ARG A 119 17.96 0.35 15.67
N TYR A 120 18.08 -0.30 14.51
CA TYR A 120 17.57 -1.66 14.29
C TYR A 120 18.65 -2.74 14.11
N ASN A 121 19.94 -2.35 14.07
CA ASN A 121 21.08 -3.27 13.93
C ASN A 121 20.87 -4.29 12.79
N GLN A 122 20.95 -5.60 13.09
CA GLN A 122 20.77 -6.69 12.12
C GLN A 122 19.32 -6.82 11.60
N LYS A 123 18.34 -6.21 12.28
CA LYS A 123 16.92 -6.20 11.87
C LYS A 123 16.60 -5.06 10.90
N ALA A 124 17.57 -4.21 10.59
CA ALA A 124 17.37 -3.10 9.67
C ALA A 124 17.09 -3.61 8.25
N ILE A 125 16.05 -3.06 7.61
CA ILE A 125 15.71 -3.34 6.22
C ILE A 125 16.79 -2.71 5.32
N ARG A 126 17.16 -3.38 4.23
CA ARG A 126 18.11 -2.80 3.29
C ARG A 126 17.44 -1.62 2.56
N PRO A 127 18.09 -0.44 2.46
CA PRO A 127 17.53 0.69 1.74
C PRO A 127 17.11 0.35 0.29
N THR A 128 17.87 -0.52 -0.37
CA THR A 128 17.55 -1.01 -1.72
C THR A 128 16.21 -1.74 -1.78
N ASP A 129 15.84 -2.49 -0.75
CA ASP A 129 14.58 -3.23 -0.72
C ASP A 129 13.40 -2.26 -0.59
N VAL A 130 13.55 -1.20 0.20
CA VAL A 130 12.56 -0.14 0.35
C VAL A 130 12.43 0.67 -0.94
N ILE A 131 13.54 1.09 -1.55
CA ILE A 131 13.53 1.79 -2.86
C ILE A 131 12.82 0.94 -3.92
N ASN A 132 13.21 -0.34 -4.06
CA ASN A 132 12.57 -1.26 -5.02
C ASN A 132 11.08 -1.47 -4.72
N THR A 133 10.67 -1.44 -3.45
CA THR A 133 9.27 -1.56 -3.03
C THR A 133 8.46 -0.33 -3.45
N TRP A 134 8.99 0.88 -3.28
CA TRP A 134 8.18 2.10 -3.36
C TRP A 134 8.39 2.93 -4.63
N SER A 135 9.45 2.69 -5.40
CA SER A 135 9.68 3.44 -6.64
C SER A 135 8.60 3.20 -7.71
N GLY A 136 8.24 4.24 -8.45
CA GLY A 136 7.16 4.27 -9.44
C GLY A 136 5.81 4.74 -8.88
N VAL A 137 5.63 4.77 -7.55
CA VAL A 137 4.35 5.13 -6.91
C VAL A 137 4.45 6.34 -5.97
N LEU A 138 5.60 7.02 -5.93
CA LEU A 138 5.79 8.21 -5.10
C LEU A 138 5.31 9.45 -5.84
N GLN A 139 4.74 10.39 -5.10
CA GLN A 139 4.43 11.73 -5.62
C GLN A 139 5.75 12.47 -5.94
N ASP A 140 5.76 13.19 -7.06
CA ASP A 140 6.91 13.99 -7.53
C ASP A 140 8.24 13.22 -7.58
N GLU A 141 8.19 11.91 -7.86
CA GLU A 141 9.35 11.02 -7.81
C GLU A 141 10.51 11.46 -8.71
N VAL A 142 10.22 12.15 -9.80
CA VAL A 142 11.23 12.69 -10.73
C VAL A 142 12.20 13.65 -10.04
N HIS A 143 11.75 14.36 -9.00
CA HIS A 143 12.58 15.30 -8.22
C HIS A 143 13.25 14.64 -7.01
N LEU A 144 12.98 13.36 -6.74
CA LEU A 144 13.61 12.65 -5.63
C LEU A 144 15.01 12.16 -6.03
N PRO A 145 16.01 12.31 -5.14
CA PRO A 145 17.31 11.71 -5.39
C PRO A 145 17.17 10.17 -5.40
N ARG A 146 18.06 9.49 -6.15
CA ARG A 146 18.07 8.01 -6.25
C ARG A 146 18.04 7.29 -4.90
N ASN A 147 18.56 7.90 -3.84
CA ASN A 147 18.60 7.36 -2.49
C ASN A 147 17.90 8.29 -1.49
N TRP A 148 16.65 8.64 -1.77
CA TRP A 148 15.81 9.54 -0.98
C TRP A 148 15.64 9.12 0.49
N ILE A 149 15.80 7.84 0.82
CA ILE A 149 15.69 7.31 2.18
C ILE A 149 16.75 7.88 3.13
N ARG A 150 17.97 8.15 2.64
CA ARG A 150 19.08 8.59 3.51
C ARG A 150 18.99 10.03 3.97
N ASN A 151 18.14 10.83 3.32
CA ASN A 151 18.00 12.24 3.60
C ASN A 151 16.66 12.49 4.28
N ALA A 152 16.69 12.67 5.60
CA ALA A 152 15.50 12.92 6.42
C ALA A 152 14.62 14.07 5.91
N ARG A 153 15.20 15.06 5.22
CA ARG A 153 14.46 16.16 4.60
C ARG A 153 13.44 15.71 3.56
N PHE A 154 13.73 14.68 2.76
CA PHE A 154 12.77 14.17 1.77
C PHE A 154 11.69 13.32 2.42
N LEU A 155 11.99 12.66 3.55
CA LEU A 155 11.01 11.82 4.24
C LEU A 155 9.81 12.60 4.80
N VAL A 156 9.91 13.92 5.02
CA VAL A 156 8.78 14.72 5.54
C VAL A 156 7.80 15.13 4.43
N GLY A 157 8.25 15.13 3.17
CA GLY A 157 7.45 15.57 2.01
C GLY A 157 7.03 14.45 1.04
N ILE A 158 7.57 13.23 1.20
CA ILE A 158 7.22 12.12 0.31
C ILE A 158 5.85 11.54 0.72
N ALA A 159 4.95 11.46 -0.24
CA ALA A 159 3.70 10.72 -0.14
C ALA A 159 3.55 9.74 -1.29
N VAL A 160 2.66 8.75 -1.12
CA VAL A 160 2.26 7.86 -2.20
C VAL A 160 1.17 8.53 -3.05
N LYS A 161 1.24 8.35 -4.37
CA LYS A 161 0.26 8.86 -5.33
C LYS A 161 -1.16 8.39 -4.97
N ASN A 162 -2.16 9.18 -5.30
CA ASN A 162 -3.56 8.76 -5.31
C ASN A 162 -4.19 8.93 -6.70
N VAL A 163 -5.41 8.44 -6.88
CA VAL A 163 -6.16 8.57 -8.15
C VAL A 163 -6.36 10.03 -8.59
N ASP A 164 -6.38 10.97 -7.65
CA ASP A 164 -6.66 12.39 -7.92
C ASP A 164 -5.40 13.18 -8.35
N ASP A 165 -4.19 12.62 -8.17
CA ASP A 165 -2.94 13.25 -8.57
C ASP A 165 -2.70 13.19 -10.12
N HIS A 166 -3.66 12.68 -10.90
CA HIS A 166 -3.65 12.61 -12.37
C HIS A 166 -4.68 13.55 -13.04
N GLY A 167 -5.04 14.64 -12.36
CA GLY A 167 -5.88 15.72 -12.91
C GLY A 167 -5.08 16.81 -13.57
#